data_AF-A0A6L2Q5V3-F1
#
_entry.id   AF-A0A6L2Q5V3-F1
#
_cell.length_a   1.000
_cell.length_b   1.000
_cell.length_c   1.000
_cell.angle_alpha   90.00
_cell.angle_beta   90.00
_cell.angle_gamma   90.00
#
_symmetry.space_group_name_H-M   'P 1'
#
loop_
_entity.id
_entity.type
_entity.pdbx_description
1 polymer ?
#
loop_
_entity_poly.entity_id
_entity_poly.type
_entity_poly.pdbx_seq_one_letter_code
_entity_poly.pdbx_strand_id
1 'polypeptide(L)'
;MEEVISTGKVLRNHCQPQVGASDESIDAASEGRFSDDRPFKCYLACMMGLSHSLKDGKYQADLIIQMADDLLPPEISGKVKHVAEKCRNAGDGIGDQCDMAMALTKCAFDFAPEVRKNFVLIKGNKMNSSWVALVVTTALFVTCRQTSGELTLDEIDKAHMILRKHCQPVTGVSDDVLDATMKGTFADDRNLKCYLACIMGLSHVLKNGKYRADLAVRLADDLLPADLKDKARAVVEKCSTAADGLTDECEMAFAIKKCSYAADPEVRELLL
;
A
#
# COMPACT_ATOMS: atom_id res chain seq x y z
N MET A 1 -10.20 5.24 -3.98
CA MET A 1 -9.41 4.68 -5.10
C MET A 1 -7.92 4.85 -4.86
N GLU A 2 -7.47 6.00 -4.35
CA GLU A 2 -6.06 6.28 -4.00
C GLU A 2 -5.42 5.26 -3.02
N GLU A 3 -6.14 4.84 -1.97
CA GLU A 3 -5.72 3.78 -1.01
C GLU A 3 -5.50 2.40 -1.65
N VAL A 4 -6.27 2.08 -2.70
CA VAL A 4 -6.12 0.84 -3.47
C VAL A 4 -4.86 0.89 -4.32
N ILE A 5 -4.49 2.09 -4.81
CA ILE A 5 -3.32 2.32 -5.65
C ILE A 5 -2.03 2.24 -4.82
N SER A 6 -1.98 2.84 -3.63
CA SER A 6 -0.79 2.80 -2.74
C SER A 6 -0.50 1.38 -2.24
N THR A 7 -1.54 0.67 -1.80
CA THR A 7 -1.43 -0.75 -1.41
C THR A 7 -0.94 -1.60 -2.59
N GLY A 8 -1.43 -1.33 -3.80
CA GLY A 8 -0.97 -1.98 -5.02
C GLY A 8 0.53 -1.81 -5.29
N LYS A 9 1.08 -0.59 -5.08
CA LYS A 9 2.52 -0.31 -5.23
C LYS A 9 3.39 -1.09 -4.23
N VAL A 10 2.99 -1.14 -2.95
CA VAL A 10 3.71 -1.88 -1.90
C VAL A 10 3.78 -3.36 -2.26
N LEU A 11 2.64 -3.95 -2.65
CA LEU A 11 2.56 -5.35 -3.03
C LEU A 11 3.39 -5.62 -4.30
N ARG A 12 3.36 -4.73 -5.30
CA ARG A 12 4.18 -4.83 -6.52
C ARG A 12 5.67 -4.89 -6.19
N ASN A 13 6.17 -3.95 -5.38
CA ASN A 13 7.57 -3.86 -5.00
C ASN A 13 8.04 -5.08 -4.19
N HIS A 14 7.14 -5.71 -3.44
CA HIS A 14 7.45 -6.93 -2.71
C HIS A 14 7.49 -8.17 -3.61
N CYS A 15 6.47 -8.36 -4.46
CA CYS A 15 6.25 -9.61 -5.19
C CYS A 15 7.09 -9.72 -6.47
N GLN A 16 7.24 -8.63 -7.21
CA GLN A 16 7.97 -8.63 -8.49
C GLN A 16 9.39 -9.21 -8.40
N PRO A 17 10.27 -8.77 -7.46
CA PRO A 17 11.64 -9.27 -7.40
C PRO A 17 11.73 -10.74 -6.94
N GLN A 18 10.74 -11.27 -6.23
CA GLN A 18 10.77 -12.64 -5.72
C GLN A 18 10.54 -13.68 -6.82
N VAL A 19 9.73 -13.33 -7.81
CA VAL A 19 9.33 -14.25 -8.89
C VAL A 19 9.97 -13.88 -10.23
N GLY A 20 10.64 -12.71 -10.30
CA GLY A 20 11.29 -12.23 -11.52
C GLY A 20 10.32 -11.85 -12.63
N ALA A 21 9.12 -11.37 -12.29
CA ALA A 21 8.15 -10.90 -13.29
C ALA A 21 8.63 -9.61 -13.94
N SER A 22 8.42 -9.49 -15.25
CA SER A 22 8.81 -8.28 -16.00
C SER A 22 7.80 -7.15 -15.75
N ASP A 23 8.28 -5.91 -15.70
CA ASP A 23 7.41 -4.72 -15.66
C ASP A 23 6.41 -4.75 -16.82
N GLU A 24 6.84 -5.14 -18.02
CA GLU A 24 5.98 -5.27 -19.19
C GLU A 24 4.77 -6.21 -18.94
N SER A 25 4.99 -7.37 -18.34
CA SER A 25 3.91 -8.33 -18.06
C SER A 25 2.93 -7.80 -17.00
N ILE A 26 3.45 -7.11 -15.98
CA ILE A 26 2.66 -6.53 -14.89
C ILE A 26 1.82 -5.37 -15.40
N ASP A 27 2.43 -4.47 -16.16
CA ASP A 27 1.77 -3.28 -16.67
C ASP A 27 0.72 -3.66 -17.72
N ALA A 28 1.01 -4.64 -18.59
CA ALA A 28 0.06 -5.18 -19.55
C ALA A 28 -1.18 -5.82 -18.90
N ALA A 29 -1.04 -6.39 -17.69
CA ALA A 29 -2.15 -6.98 -16.95
C ALA A 29 -3.20 -5.95 -16.53
N SER A 30 -2.77 -4.71 -16.23
CA SER A 30 -3.69 -3.60 -15.94
C SER A 30 -4.58 -3.25 -17.13
N GLU A 31 -4.12 -3.60 -18.35
CA GLU A 31 -4.84 -3.43 -19.61
C GLU A 31 -5.66 -4.68 -20.00
N GLY A 32 -5.73 -5.69 -19.13
CA GLY A 32 -6.38 -6.98 -19.41
C GLY A 32 -5.61 -7.87 -20.37
N ARG A 33 -4.32 -7.60 -20.62
CA ARG A 33 -3.41 -8.46 -21.38
C ARG A 33 -2.62 -9.32 -20.39
N PHE A 34 -3.03 -10.56 -20.23
CA PHE A 34 -2.36 -11.50 -19.33
C PHE A 34 -1.31 -12.30 -20.08
N SER A 35 -0.05 -12.18 -19.65
CA SER A 35 1.00 -13.09 -20.10
C SER A 35 0.75 -14.48 -19.53
N ASP A 36 1.07 -15.53 -20.29
CA ASP A 36 0.93 -16.92 -19.83
C ASP A 36 2.23 -17.47 -19.21
N ASP A 37 3.24 -16.62 -19.02
CA ASP A 37 4.50 -17.01 -18.41
C ASP A 37 4.38 -17.28 -16.90
N ARG A 38 5.22 -18.19 -16.40
CA ARG A 38 5.21 -18.60 -14.99
C ARG A 38 5.55 -17.46 -14.02
N PRO A 39 6.58 -16.62 -14.25
CA PRO A 39 6.86 -15.45 -13.40
C PRO A 39 5.63 -14.56 -13.17
N PHE A 40 4.90 -14.20 -14.22
CA PHE A 40 3.71 -13.36 -14.10
C PHE A 40 2.56 -14.04 -13.36
N LYS A 41 2.29 -15.33 -13.64
CA LYS A 41 1.29 -16.11 -12.88
C LYS A 41 1.61 -16.16 -11.38
N CYS A 42 2.88 -16.37 -11.05
CA CYS A 42 3.32 -16.44 -9.66
C CYS A 42 3.40 -15.06 -8.99
N TYR A 43 3.58 -13.99 -9.76
CA TYR A 43 3.41 -12.62 -9.28
C TYR A 43 1.98 -12.40 -8.78
N LEU A 44 0.97 -12.78 -9.57
CA LEU A 44 -0.43 -12.71 -9.16
C LEU A 44 -0.70 -13.53 -7.89
N ALA A 45 -0.16 -14.75 -7.81
CA ALA A 45 -0.30 -15.59 -6.62
C ALA A 45 0.34 -14.97 -5.38
N CYS A 46 1.52 -14.35 -5.50
CA CYS A 46 2.16 -13.63 -4.40
C CYS A 46 1.29 -12.47 -3.90
N MET A 47 0.75 -11.65 -4.81
CA MET A 47 -0.13 -10.52 -4.47
C MET A 47 -1.39 -11.00 -3.73
N MET A 48 -1.99 -12.09 -4.21
CA MET A 48 -3.16 -12.71 -3.58
C MET A 48 -2.80 -13.36 -2.23
N GLY A 49 -1.59 -13.88 -2.06
CA GLY A 49 -1.11 -14.46 -0.81
C GLY A 49 -0.93 -13.41 0.30
N LEU A 50 -0.29 -12.28 -0.02
CA LEU A 50 -0.08 -11.17 0.92
C LEU A 50 -1.39 -10.52 1.38
N SER A 51 -2.38 -10.43 0.48
CA SER A 51 -3.72 -9.96 0.81
C SER A 51 -4.60 -11.03 1.45
N HIS A 52 -4.08 -12.25 1.63
CA HIS A 52 -4.81 -13.43 2.11
C HIS A 52 -6.00 -13.86 1.24
N SER A 53 -6.14 -13.30 0.05
CA SER A 53 -7.13 -13.69 -0.97
C SER A 53 -6.91 -15.12 -1.46
N LEU A 54 -5.66 -15.58 -1.49
CA LEU A 54 -5.27 -16.95 -1.79
C LEU A 54 -4.45 -17.49 -0.63
N LYS A 55 -4.96 -18.51 0.07
CA LYS A 55 -4.30 -19.10 1.23
C LYS A 55 -4.44 -20.61 1.20
N ASP A 56 -3.33 -21.33 1.43
CA ASP A 56 -3.29 -22.80 1.47
C ASP A 56 -3.88 -23.45 0.20
N GLY A 57 -3.64 -22.83 -0.96
CA GLY A 57 -4.18 -23.29 -2.25
C GLY A 57 -5.69 -23.14 -2.39
N LYS A 58 -6.30 -22.22 -1.64
CA LYS A 58 -7.73 -21.95 -1.67
C LYS A 58 -8.01 -20.46 -1.78
N TYR A 59 -8.97 -20.11 -2.62
CA TYR A 59 -9.48 -18.76 -2.76
C TYR A 59 -10.39 -18.40 -1.57
N GLN A 60 -10.09 -17.30 -0.90
CA GLN A 60 -10.79 -16.84 0.31
C GLN A 60 -11.88 -15.82 -0.04
N ALA A 61 -12.89 -16.25 -0.81
CA ALA A 61 -13.96 -15.36 -1.28
C ALA A 61 -14.70 -14.64 -0.13
N ASP A 62 -14.95 -15.34 0.98
CA ASP A 62 -15.65 -14.77 2.14
C ASP A 62 -14.84 -13.66 2.83
N LEU A 63 -13.51 -13.83 2.92
CA LEU A 63 -12.62 -12.79 3.45
C LEU A 63 -12.64 -11.55 2.55
N ILE A 64 -12.62 -11.73 1.23
CA ILE A 64 -12.66 -10.61 0.28
C ILE A 64 -13.99 -9.87 0.37
N ILE A 65 -15.10 -10.60 0.51
CA ILE A 65 -16.44 -10.02 0.71
C ILE A 65 -16.47 -9.18 1.99
N GLN A 66 -15.94 -9.72 3.09
CA GLN A 66 -15.86 -9.02 4.36
C GLN A 66 -14.99 -7.75 4.26
N MET A 67 -13.79 -7.87 3.68
CA MET A 67 -12.89 -6.72 3.47
C MET A 67 -13.54 -5.64 2.58
N ALA A 68 -14.34 -6.04 1.59
CA ALA A 68 -15.07 -5.12 0.75
C ALA A 68 -16.14 -4.36 1.55
N ASP A 69 -16.84 -5.01 2.48
CA ASP A 69 -17.81 -4.36 3.37
C ASP A 69 -17.14 -3.40 4.37
N ASP A 70 -15.99 -3.80 4.92
CA ASP A 70 -15.31 -3.04 5.98
C ASP A 70 -14.50 -1.84 5.44
N LEU A 71 -13.95 -1.94 4.23
CA LEU A 71 -12.95 -0.99 3.73
C LEU A 71 -13.40 -0.17 2.52
N LEU A 72 -14.42 -0.61 1.77
CA LEU A 72 -14.79 0.03 0.51
C LEU A 72 -16.12 0.79 0.63
N PRO A 73 -16.27 1.93 -0.08
CA PRO A 73 -17.56 2.60 -0.20
C PRO A 73 -18.63 1.67 -0.79
N PRO A 74 -19.93 1.82 -0.44
CA PRO A 74 -20.99 0.90 -0.84
C PRO A 74 -21.07 0.60 -2.34
N GLU A 75 -20.81 1.60 -3.19
CA GLU A 75 -20.83 1.44 -4.66
C GLU A 75 -19.71 0.52 -5.19
N ILE A 76 -18.55 0.54 -4.54
CA ILE A 76 -17.39 -0.28 -4.92
C ILE A 76 -17.49 -1.64 -4.23
N SER A 77 -17.84 -1.66 -2.95
CA SER A 77 -18.08 -2.86 -2.16
C SER A 77 -19.04 -3.82 -2.86
N GLY A 78 -20.19 -3.32 -3.34
CA GLY A 78 -21.17 -4.14 -4.07
C GLY A 78 -20.59 -4.83 -5.30
N LYS A 79 -19.73 -4.14 -6.07
CA LYS A 79 -19.07 -4.71 -7.26
C LYS A 79 -18.03 -5.76 -6.88
N VAL A 80 -17.20 -5.49 -5.87
CA VAL A 80 -16.17 -6.42 -5.40
C VAL A 80 -16.81 -7.70 -4.85
N LYS A 81 -17.87 -7.58 -4.05
CA LYS A 81 -18.64 -8.73 -3.55
C LYS A 81 -19.23 -9.56 -4.68
N HIS A 82 -19.84 -8.91 -5.68
CA HIS A 82 -20.39 -9.60 -6.84
C HIS A 82 -19.33 -10.43 -7.57
N VAL A 83 -18.13 -9.87 -7.79
CA VAL A 83 -17.02 -10.57 -8.43
C VAL A 83 -16.54 -11.74 -7.57
N ALA A 84 -16.33 -11.53 -6.26
CA ALA A 84 -15.88 -12.58 -5.34
C ALA A 84 -16.86 -13.76 -5.29
N GLU A 85 -18.17 -13.49 -5.30
CA GLU A 85 -19.20 -14.54 -5.36
C GLU A 85 -19.19 -15.30 -6.69
N LYS A 86 -19.10 -14.59 -7.82
CA LYS A 86 -19.11 -15.21 -9.15
C LYS A 86 -17.86 -16.02 -9.44
N CYS A 87 -16.71 -15.59 -8.93
CA CYS A 87 -15.42 -16.23 -9.15
C CYS A 87 -15.01 -17.21 -8.05
N ARG A 88 -15.88 -17.48 -7.06
CA ARG A 88 -15.59 -18.34 -5.91
C ARG A 88 -14.97 -19.68 -6.29
N ASN A 89 -15.49 -20.29 -7.35
CA ASN A 89 -15.10 -21.62 -7.80
C ASN A 89 -14.15 -21.59 -9.02
N ALA A 90 -13.68 -20.41 -9.44
CA ALA A 90 -12.84 -20.30 -10.63
C ALA A 90 -11.45 -20.95 -10.47
N GLY A 91 -11.04 -21.22 -9.22
CA GLY A 91 -9.82 -21.93 -8.87
C GLY A 91 -10.01 -23.45 -8.66
N ASP A 92 -11.24 -23.97 -8.67
CA ASP A 92 -11.51 -25.35 -8.27
C ASP A 92 -10.84 -26.36 -9.22
N GLY A 93 -10.16 -27.35 -8.63
CA GLY A 93 -9.43 -28.37 -9.38
C GLY A 93 -8.07 -27.92 -9.92
N ILE A 94 -7.63 -26.69 -9.67
CA ILE A 94 -6.30 -26.20 -10.04
C ILE A 94 -5.33 -26.40 -8.86
N GLY A 95 -4.33 -27.27 -9.02
CA GLY A 95 -3.38 -27.58 -7.94
C GLY A 95 -2.23 -26.60 -7.79
N ASP A 96 -1.81 -25.93 -8.87
CA ASP A 96 -0.73 -24.93 -8.84
C ASP A 96 -1.31 -23.56 -8.49
N GLN A 97 -0.75 -22.91 -7.46
CA GLN A 97 -1.25 -21.62 -6.96
C GLN A 97 -1.08 -20.47 -7.97
N CYS A 98 -0.06 -20.54 -8.84
CA CYS A 98 0.17 -19.53 -9.87
C CYS A 98 -0.89 -19.64 -10.98
N ASP A 99 -1.21 -20.86 -11.41
CA ASP A 99 -2.29 -21.10 -12.36
C ASP A 99 -3.66 -20.76 -11.75
N MET A 100 -3.87 -21.04 -10.45
CA MET A 100 -5.10 -20.66 -9.75
C MET A 100 -5.28 -19.13 -9.71
N ALA A 101 -4.21 -18.39 -9.36
CA ALA A 101 -4.25 -16.94 -9.33
C ALA A 101 -4.57 -16.34 -10.71
N MET A 102 -4.04 -16.94 -11.78
CA MET A 102 -4.36 -16.57 -13.15
C MET A 102 -5.84 -16.83 -13.50
N ALA A 103 -6.38 -17.99 -13.14
CA ALA A 103 -7.79 -18.32 -13.39
C ALA A 103 -8.75 -17.37 -12.65
N LEU A 104 -8.48 -17.08 -11.38
CA LEU A 104 -9.23 -16.11 -10.58
C LEU A 104 -9.16 -14.70 -11.17
N THR A 105 -7.97 -14.27 -11.60
CA THR A 105 -7.77 -12.95 -12.21
C THR A 105 -8.55 -12.82 -13.51
N LYS A 106 -8.47 -13.81 -14.40
CA LYS A 106 -9.23 -13.82 -15.66
C LYS A 106 -10.74 -13.76 -15.39
N CYS A 107 -11.24 -14.56 -14.43
CA CYS A 107 -12.63 -14.50 -14.02
C CYS A 107 -13.04 -13.11 -13.52
N ALA A 108 -12.23 -12.49 -12.65
CA ALA A 108 -12.53 -11.17 -12.11
C ALA A 108 -12.64 -10.10 -13.20
N PHE A 109 -11.81 -10.18 -14.24
CA PHE A 109 -11.85 -9.28 -15.40
C PHE A 109 -13.11 -9.45 -16.26
N ASP A 110 -13.70 -10.65 -16.32
CA ASP A 110 -14.94 -10.87 -17.06
C ASP A 110 -16.13 -10.11 -16.44
N PHE A 111 -16.13 -9.95 -15.11
CA PHE A 111 -17.19 -9.32 -14.33
C PHE A 111 -16.91 -7.86 -13.93
N ALA A 112 -15.78 -7.28 -14.36
CA ALA A 112 -15.42 -5.88 -14.13
C ALA A 112 -15.39 -5.04 -15.44
N PRO A 113 -16.54 -4.81 -16.11
CA PRO A 113 -16.61 -4.11 -17.40
C PRO A 113 -16.23 -2.62 -17.32
N GLU A 114 -16.16 -2.02 -16.15
CA GLU A 114 -15.73 -0.62 -15.98
C GLU A 114 -14.20 -0.47 -16.18
N VAL A 115 -13.41 -1.49 -15.83
CA VAL A 115 -11.98 -1.60 -16.22
C VAL A 115 -11.85 -1.72 -17.75
N ARG A 116 -12.84 -2.33 -18.39
CA ARG A 116 -12.94 -2.46 -19.87
C ARG A 116 -13.31 -1.14 -20.55
N LYS A 117 -14.24 -0.34 -19.99
CA LYS A 117 -14.83 0.85 -20.65
C LYS A 117 -13.88 2.04 -20.77
N ASN A 118 -12.98 2.25 -19.81
CA ASN A 118 -11.92 3.27 -19.97
C ASN A 118 -10.94 2.96 -21.12
N PHE A 119 -10.96 1.73 -21.65
CA PHE A 119 -10.10 1.30 -22.76
C PHE A 119 -10.81 1.12 -24.12
N VAL A 120 -12.14 0.92 -24.17
CA VAL A 120 -12.86 0.83 -25.46
C VAL A 120 -12.87 2.18 -26.21
N LEU A 121 -12.81 3.31 -25.51
CA LEU A 121 -12.67 4.62 -26.15
C LEU A 121 -11.30 4.84 -26.81
N ILE A 122 -10.28 4.04 -26.51
CA ILE A 122 -8.96 4.10 -27.16
C ILE A 122 -8.92 3.24 -28.44
N LYS A 123 -9.72 2.17 -28.53
CA LYS A 123 -9.73 1.27 -29.70
C LYS A 123 -10.84 1.56 -30.73
N GLY A 124 -11.66 2.57 -30.49
CA GLY A 124 -12.88 2.84 -31.25
C GLY A 124 -12.78 3.82 -32.43
N ASN A 125 -11.60 4.21 -32.91
CA ASN A 125 -11.52 4.96 -34.17
C ASN A 125 -10.44 4.41 -35.09
N LYS A 126 -10.87 3.92 -36.25
CA LYS A 126 -10.00 3.48 -37.34
C LYS A 126 -9.46 4.76 -38.00
N MET A 127 -8.43 5.37 -37.39
CA MET A 127 -7.95 6.69 -37.79
C MET A 127 -6.60 6.60 -38.50
N ASN A 128 -6.53 7.24 -39.66
CA ASN A 128 -5.49 7.14 -40.67
C ASN A 128 -4.12 7.69 -40.22
N SER A 129 -3.07 7.14 -40.84
CA SER A 129 -1.64 7.25 -40.50
C SER A 129 -1.05 8.67 -40.34
N SER A 130 -1.79 9.74 -40.68
CA SER A 130 -1.27 11.12 -40.61
C SER A 130 -1.52 11.81 -39.26
N TRP A 131 -2.48 11.36 -38.44
CA TRP A 131 -2.81 12.00 -37.16
C TRP A 131 -1.92 11.56 -35.99
N VAL A 132 -1.28 10.38 -36.10
CA VAL A 132 -0.42 9.79 -35.08
C VAL A 132 0.82 10.66 -34.79
N ALA A 133 1.39 11.30 -35.82
CA ALA A 133 2.59 12.13 -35.66
C ALA A 133 2.34 13.43 -34.87
N LEU A 134 1.12 13.96 -34.92
CA LEU A 134 0.74 15.25 -34.32
C LEU A 134 0.32 15.11 -32.84
N VAL A 135 -0.25 13.95 -32.48
CA VAL A 135 -0.60 13.61 -31.09
C VAL A 135 0.63 13.10 -30.32
N VAL A 136 1.56 12.38 -30.95
CA VAL A 136 2.79 11.92 -30.27
C VAL A 136 3.67 13.09 -29.82
N THR A 137 3.76 14.14 -30.64
CA THR A 137 4.57 15.33 -30.32
C THR A 137 3.95 16.21 -29.23
N THR A 138 2.62 16.22 -29.09
CA THR A 138 1.92 16.91 -27.98
C THR A 138 1.81 16.05 -26.72
N ALA A 139 1.68 14.72 -26.85
CA ALA A 139 1.67 13.78 -25.74
C ALA A 139 3.03 13.73 -25.01
N LEU A 140 4.15 13.83 -25.73
CA LEU A 140 5.50 13.95 -25.15
C LEU A 140 5.65 15.17 -24.20
N PHE A 141 4.84 16.23 -24.39
CA PHE A 141 4.81 17.39 -23.50
C PHE A 141 3.88 17.23 -22.29
N VAL A 142 2.90 16.32 -22.37
CA VAL A 142 1.86 16.14 -21.34
C VAL A 142 2.14 14.93 -20.44
N THR A 143 2.79 13.87 -20.95
CA THR A 143 3.09 12.65 -20.17
C THR A 143 4.30 12.78 -19.26
N CYS A 144 5.05 13.89 -19.31
CA CYS A 144 6.20 14.11 -18.43
C CYS A 144 5.83 14.78 -17.08
N ARG A 145 4.54 14.83 -16.71
CA ARG A 145 4.11 15.57 -15.51
C ARG A 145 3.67 14.79 -14.28
N GLN A 146 3.49 13.47 -14.28
CA GLN A 146 3.13 12.76 -13.04
C GLN A 146 3.67 11.33 -12.97
N THR A 147 4.92 11.17 -12.55
CA THR A 147 5.41 9.97 -11.86
C THR A 147 6.37 10.39 -10.75
N SER A 148 5.93 11.23 -9.82
CA SER A 148 6.63 11.39 -8.54
C SER A 148 6.21 10.23 -7.63
N GLY A 149 7.17 9.57 -7.00
CA GLY A 149 6.92 8.54 -5.98
C GLY A 149 6.34 9.08 -4.66
N GLU A 150 6.26 10.41 -4.56
CA GLU A 150 5.86 11.18 -3.38
C GLU A 150 4.35 11.12 -3.13
N LEU A 151 3.96 11.03 -1.86
CA LEU A 151 2.59 11.14 -1.40
C LEU A 151 2.21 12.61 -1.18
N THR A 152 0.96 12.93 -1.43
CA THR A 152 0.31 14.17 -1.00
C THR A 152 0.02 14.14 0.51
N LEU A 153 -0.21 15.30 1.11
CA LEU A 153 -0.59 15.39 2.53
C LEU A 153 -1.87 14.61 2.83
N ASP A 154 -2.87 14.70 1.95
CA ASP A 154 -4.11 13.94 2.05
C ASP A 154 -3.89 12.41 2.02
N GLU A 155 -2.88 11.93 1.29
CA GLU A 155 -2.50 10.52 1.24
C GLU A 155 -1.79 10.07 2.52
N ILE A 156 -0.95 10.94 3.10
CA ILE A 156 -0.29 10.69 4.39
C ILE A 156 -1.34 10.57 5.51
N ASP A 157 -2.31 11.48 5.56
CA ASP A 157 -3.41 11.43 6.52
C ASP A 157 -4.23 10.13 6.42
N LYS A 158 -4.50 9.65 5.20
CA LYS A 158 -5.20 8.36 5.00
C LYS A 158 -4.36 7.18 5.47
N ALA A 159 -3.06 7.18 5.17
CA ALA A 159 -2.14 6.14 5.64
C ALA A 159 -2.15 6.04 7.17
N HIS A 160 -2.16 7.19 7.85
CA HIS A 160 -2.33 7.26 9.30
C HIS A 160 -3.63 6.67 9.81
N MET A 161 -4.77 6.98 9.16
CA MET A 161 -6.05 6.39 9.55
C MET A 161 -6.04 4.86 9.48
N ILE A 162 -5.36 4.28 8.49
CA ILE A 162 -5.21 2.83 8.34
C ILE A 162 -4.36 2.27 9.50
N LEU A 163 -3.23 2.91 9.78
CA LEU A 163 -2.34 2.54 10.88
C LEU A 163 -3.06 2.60 12.23
N ARG A 164 -3.85 3.66 12.47
CA ARG A 164 -4.70 3.81 13.66
C ARG A 164 -5.70 2.68 13.78
N LYS A 165 -6.46 2.38 12.70
CA LYS A 165 -7.44 1.28 12.68
C LYS A 165 -6.80 -0.09 12.95
N HIS A 166 -5.55 -0.28 12.56
CA HIS A 166 -4.84 -1.54 12.82
C HIS A 166 -4.27 -1.61 14.25
N CYS A 167 -3.54 -0.57 14.68
CA CYS A 167 -2.77 -0.61 15.91
C CYS A 167 -3.59 -0.30 17.16
N GLN A 168 -4.64 0.52 17.05
CA GLN A 168 -5.46 0.90 18.20
C GLN A 168 -6.18 -0.29 18.84
N PRO A 169 -6.84 -1.21 18.10
CA PRO A 169 -7.45 -2.40 18.68
C PRO A 169 -6.43 -3.37 19.30
N VAL A 170 -5.21 -3.42 18.75
CA VAL A 170 -4.13 -4.30 19.23
C VAL A 170 -3.61 -3.86 20.59
N THR A 171 -3.55 -2.55 20.83
CA THR A 171 -2.97 -2.00 22.07
C THR A 171 -4.00 -1.53 23.08
N GLY A 172 -5.23 -1.27 22.67
CA GLY A 172 -6.29 -0.76 23.54
C GLY A 172 -6.05 0.69 24.00
N VAL A 173 -5.27 1.48 23.24
CA VAL A 173 -5.11 2.92 23.52
C VAL A 173 -6.43 3.66 23.24
N SER A 174 -6.79 4.62 24.09
CA SER A 174 -8.02 5.40 23.91
C SER A 174 -7.85 6.52 22.89
N ASP A 175 -8.95 6.92 22.27
CA ASP A 175 -8.98 8.06 21.33
C ASP A 175 -8.50 9.35 22.00
N ASP A 176 -8.90 9.60 23.25
CA ASP A 176 -8.49 10.79 24.00
C ASP A 176 -6.96 10.90 24.14
N VAL A 177 -6.28 9.77 24.37
CA VAL A 177 -4.82 9.73 24.51
C VAL A 177 -4.13 9.95 23.16
N LEU A 178 -4.66 9.35 22.08
CA LEU A 178 -4.15 9.58 20.73
C LEU A 178 -4.33 11.03 20.30
N ASP A 179 -5.50 11.61 20.53
CA ASP A 179 -5.83 12.97 20.15
C ASP A 179 -5.03 14.00 20.96
N ALA A 180 -4.75 13.72 22.24
CA ALA A 180 -3.83 14.50 23.05
C ALA A 180 -2.39 14.42 22.53
N THR A 181 -1.95 13.24 22.09
CA THR A 181 -0.61 13.02 21.54
C THR A 181 -0.41 13.79 20.22
N MET A 182 -1.42 13.85 19.35
CA MET A 182 -1.41 14.70 18.15
C MET A 182 -1.25 16.20 18.47
N LYS A 183 -1.64 16.63 19.67
CA LYS A 183 -1.49 18.01 20.15
C LYS A 183 -0.17 18.21 20.91
N GLY A 184 0.73 17.23 20.89
CA GLY A 184 2.02 17.29 21.58
C GLY A 184 1.98 16.88 23.04
N THR A 185 0.86 16.37 23.53
CA THR A 185 0.74 15.89 24.92
C THR A 185 1.04 14.40 24.97
N PHE A 186 2.27 14.07 25.34
CA PHE A 186 2.72 12.68 25.47
C PHE A 186 2.45 12.16 26.88
N ALA A 187 1.30 11.52 27.07
CA ALA A 187 0.96 10.84 28.32
C ALA A 187 1.93 9.67 28.56
N ASP A 188 2.30 9.43 29.82
CA ASP A 188 3.05 8.23 30.20
C ASP A 188 2.10 7.03 30.30
N ASP A 189 1.57 6.63 29.14
CA ASP A 189 0.57 5.58 28.98
C ASP A 189 1.17 4.39 28.21
N ARG A 190 1.10 3.20 28.79
CA ARG A 190 1.71 1.99 28.20
C ARG A 190 1.09 1.63 26.85
N ASN A 191 -0.22 1.82 26.68
CA ASN A 191 -0.92 1.48 25.45
C ASN A 191 -0.53 2.45 24.33
N LEU A 192 -0.32 3.73 24.63
CA LEU A 192 0.23 4.72 23.71
C LEU A 192 1.64 4.34 23.26
N LYS A 193 2.52 3.98 24.20
CA LYS A 193 3.90 3.56 23.88
C LYS A 193 3.90 2.37 22.91
N CYS A 194 3.07 1.36 23.20
CA CYS A 194 2.98 0.19 22.35
C CYS A 194 2.23 0.45 21.04
N TYR A 195 1.32 1.43 21.00
CA TYR A 195 0.68 1.87 19.76
C TYR A 195 1.72 2.43 18.78
N LEU A 196 2.62 3.28 19.26
CA LEU A 196 3.74 3.81 18.46
C LEU A 196 4.67 2.69 17.99
N ALA A 197 4.95 1.71 18.84
CA ALA A 197 5.76 0.54 18.45
C ALA A 197 5.08 -0.32 17.38
N CYS A 198 3.76 -0.51 17.48
CA CYS A 198 2.99 -1.21 16.44
C CYS A 198 3.14 -0.51 15.08
N ILE A 199 2.96 0.81 15.02
CA ILE A 199 3.12 1.60 13.79
C ILE A 199 4.53 1.44 13.21
N MET A 200 5.55 1.63 14.03
CA MET A 200 6.95 1.49 13.61
C MET A 200 7.31 0.04 13.22
N GLY A 201 6.62 -0.94 13.79
CA GLY A 201 6.76 -2.36 13.46
C GLY A 201 6.23 -2.70 12.07
N LEU A 202 5.09 -2.12 11.68
CA LEU A 202 4.47 -2.30 10.37
C LEU A 202 5.36 -1.76 9.25
N SER A 203 5.94 -0.58 9.44
CA SER A 203 6.90 0.01 8.50
C SER A 203 8.31 -0.56 8.65
N HIS A 204 8.49 -1.49 9.59
CA HIS A 204 9.76 -2.16 9.85
C HIS A 204 10.85 -1.22 10.42
N VAL A 205 10.62 0.07 10.63
CA VAL A 205 11.64 0.98 11.19
C VAL A 205 12.02 0.61 12.63
N LEU A 206 11.13 -0.03 13.39
CA LEU A 206 11.45 -0.66 14.67
C LEU A 206 11.14 -2.15 14.58
N LYS A 207 12.16 -3.00 14.71
CA LYS A 207 11.97 -4.45 14.66
C LYS A 207 13.06 -5.19 15.41
N ASN A 208 12.68 -6.20 16.20
CA ASN A 208 13.60 -7.03 16.98
C ASN A 208 14.46 -6.21 17.95
N GLY A 209 13.86 -5.23 18.62
CA GLY A 209 14.54 -4.34 19.57
C GLY A 209 15.58 -3.43 18.92
N LYS A 210 15.43 -3.12 17.63
CA LYS A 210 16.36 -2.26 16.87
C LYS A 210 15.62 -1.21 16.07
N TYR A 211 16.03 0.04 16.26
CA TYR A 211 15.63 1.15 15.40
C TYR A 211 16.52 1.20 14.15
N ARG A 212 15.90 1.19 12.97
CA ARG A 212 16.55 1.25 11.66
C ARG A 212 16.39 2.64 11.07
N ALA A 213 17.21 3.57 11.54
CA ALA A 213 17.20 4.96 11.09
C ALA A 213 17.46 5.08 9.58
N ASP A 214 18.31 4.22 9.00
CA ASP A 214 18.57 4.17 7.55
C ASP A 214 17.31 3.83 6.74
N LEU A 215 16.51 2.88 7.22
CA LEU A 215 15.23 2.54 6.62
C LEU A 215 14.22 3.68 6.79
N ALA A 216 14.18 4.32 7.95
CA ALA A 216 13.31 5.46 8.18
C ALA A 216 13.62 6.64 7.24
N VAL A 217 14.89 6.93 6.98
CA VAL A 217 15.30 7.94 5.98
C VAL A 217 14.85 7.54 4.57
N ARG A 218 15.07 6.29 4.16
CA ARG A 218 14.64 5.83 2.82
C ARG A 218 13.13 5.90 2.64
N LEU A 219 12.36 5.48 3.63
CA LEU A 219 10.90 5.59 3.60
C LEU A 219 10.45 7.05 3.51
N ALA A 220 11.13 7.97 4.21
CA ALA A 220 10.87 9.40 4.07
C ALA A 220 11.19 9.91 2.66
N ASP A 221 12.34 9.54 2.09
CA ASP A 221 12.75 9.94 0.73
C ASP A 221 11.79 9.40 -0.35
N ASP A 222 11.28 8.18 -0.17
CA ASP A 222 10.41 7.51 -1.12
C ASP A 222 8.96 8.01 -1.04
N LEU A 223 8.46 8.28 0.17
CA LEU A 223 7.03 8.50 0.41
C LEU A 223 6.64 9.96 0.65
N LEU A 224 7.53 10.81 1.17
CA LEU A 224 7.14 12.17 1.53
C LEU A 224 7.15 13.11 0.32
N PRO A 225 6.36 14.21 0.36
CA PRO A 225 6.51 15.30 -0.58
C PRO A 225 7.85 16.03 -0.36
N ALA A 226 8.37 16.63 -1.44
CA ALA A 226 9.70 17.22 -1.47
C ALA A 226 9.98 18.25 -0.36
N ASP A 227 8.96 18.96 0.12
CA ASP A 227 9.04 19.96 1.20
C ASP A 227 9.23 19.35 2.60
N LEU A 228 8.94 18.06 2.78
CA LEU A 228 9.06 17.34 4.05
C LEU A 228 10.27 16.41 4.12
N LYS A 229 10.85 16.00 2.99
CA LYS A 229 11.97 15.05 2.93
C LYS A 229 13.18 15.48 3.76
N ASP A 230 13.64 16.71 3.54
CA ASP A 230 14.83 17.23 4.23
C ASP A 230 14.60 17.36 5.73
N LYS A 231 13.39 17.80 6.14
CA LYS A 231 13.00 17.89 7.55
C LYS A 231 12.96 16.50 8.19
N ALA A 232 12.32 15.54 7.52
CA ALA A 232 12.22 14.16 8.01
C ALA A 232 13.60 13.51 8.17
N ARG A 233 14.48 13.67 7.19
CA ARG A 233 15.87 13.20 7.25
C ARG A 233 16.60 13.81 8.45
N ALA A 234 16.54 15.12 8.60
CA ALA A 234 17.20 15.82 9.70
C ALA A 234 16.68 15.35 11.07
N VAL A 235 15.38 15.13 11.20
CA VAL A 235 14.76 14.59 12.41
C VAL A 235 15.23 13.16 12.70
N VAL A 236 15.23 12.28 11.69
CA VAL A 236 15.65 10.89 11.86
C VAL A 236 17.12 10.79 12.23
N GLU A 237 17.98 11.59 11.60
CA GLU A 237 19.42 11.65 11.93
C GLU A 237 19.63 12.14 13.36
N LYS A 238 18.95 13.23 13.76
CA LYS A 238 19.03 13.78 15.13
C LYS A 238 18.54 12.82 16.19
N CYS A 239 17.53 12.00 15.88
CA CYS A 239 16.90 11.06 16.81
C CYS A 239 17.38 9.61 16.64
N SER A 240 18.43 9.38 15.86
CA SER A 240 18.94 8.04 15.54
C SER A 240 19.33 7.21 16.76
N THR A 241 19.77 7.87 17.83
CA THR A 241 20.18 7.25 19.11
C THR A 241 19.14 7.38 20.21
N ALA A 242 17.94 7.89 19.91
CA ALA A 242 16.91 8.15 20.93
C ALA A 242 16.42 6.88 21.65
N ALA A 243 16.63 5.71 21.05
CA ALA A 243 16.27 4.41 21.62
C ALA A 243 17.45 3.65 22.25
N ASP A 244 18.65 4.24 22.29
CA ASP A 244 19.84 3.56 22.78
C ASP A 244 19.72 3.21 24.28
N GLY A 245 20.11 1.99 24.63
CA GLY A 245 20.02 1.48 26.00
C GLY A 245 18.62 1.02 26.43
N LEU A 246 17.60 1.19 25.59
CA LEU A 246 16.26 0.66 25.83
C LEU A 246 16.11 -0.74 25.21
N THR A 247 15.48 -1.65 25.95
CA THR A 247 15.26 -3.04 25.51
C THR A 247 13.79 -3.34 25.19
N ASP A 248 12.88 -2.50 25.67
CA ASP A 248 11.45 -2.61 25.42
C ASP A 248 11.05 -1.80 24.19
N GLU A 249 10.49 -2.44 23.16
CA GLU A 249 10.14 -1.79 21.89
C GLU A 249 9.11 -0.66 22.07
N CYS A 250 8.20 -0.76 23.04
CA CYS A 250 7.23 0.31 23.31
C CYS A 250 7.94 1.55 23.88
N GLU A 251 8.88 1.37 24.82
CA GLU A 251 9.70 2.46 25.34
C GLU A 251 10.61 3.07 24.25
N MET A 252 11.20 2.22 23.39
CA MET A 252 11.99 2.67 22.24
C MET A 252 11.17 3.56 21.30
N ALA A 253 10.00 3.09 20.87
CA ALA A 253 9.12 3.84 19.97
C ALA A 253 8.69 5.17 20.57
N PHE A 254 8.39 5.19 21.87
CA PHE A 254 8.02 6.40 22.60
C PHE A 254 9.17 7.40 22.68
N ALA A 255 10.39 6.94 22.98
CA ALA A 255 11.57 7.79 23.04
C ALA A 255 11.89 8.42 21.67
N ILE A 256 11.83 7.62 20.60
CA ILE A 256 12.00 8.09 19.21
C ILE A 256 10.93 9.15 18.89
N LYS A 257 9.65 8.85 19.15
CA LYS A 257 8.55 9.78 18.83
C LYS A 257 8.67 11.10 19.59
N LYS A 258 8.99 11.08 20.89
CA LYS A 258 9.22 12.29 21.68
C LYS A 258 10.41 13.09 21.17
N CYS A 259 11.50 12.43 20.79
CA CYS A 259 12.64 13.09 20.16
C CYS A 259 12.22 13.75 18.83
N SER A 260 11.51 13.03 17.96
CA SER A 260 11.07 13.55 16.67
C SER A 260 10.18 14.78 16.83
N TYR A 261 9.22 14.73 17.76
CA TYR A 261 8.34 15.88 18.05
C TYR A 261 9.10 17.09 18.60
N ALA A 262 10.08 16.87 19.47
CA ALA A 262 10.92 17.94 20.01
C ALA A 262 11.91 18.49 18.98
N ALA A 263 12.28 17.69 17.98
CA ALA A 263 13.17 18.09 16.90
C ALA A 263 12.48 18.99 15.88
N ASP A 264 11.29 18.60 15.43
CA ASP A 264 10.46 19.39 14.53
C ASP A 264 8.96 19.04 14.73
N PRO A 265 8.17 19.95 15.33
CA PRO A 265 6.73 19.74 15.49
C PRO A 265 5.94 19.71 14.18
N GLU A 266 6.47 20.24 13.07
CA GLU A 266 5.80 20.19 11.76
C GLU A 266 5.89 18.79 11.14
N VAL A 267 6.87 17.98 11.53
CA VAL A 267 7.02 16.57 11.12
C VAL A 267 6.08 15.63 11.90
N ARG A 268 5.10 16.20 12.61
CA ARG A 268 4.06 15.47 13.37
C ARG A 268 3.36 14.40 12.53
N GLU A 269 3.20 14.65 11.23
CA GLU A 269 2.46 13.86 10.26
C GLU A 269 3.19 12.61 9.73
N LEU A 270 4.27 12.14 10.37
CA LEU A 270 4.98 10.95 9.88
C LEU A 270 4.76 9.65 10.65
N LEU A 271 4.16 9.70 11.84
CA LEU A 271 4.27 8.59 12.80
C LEU A 271 3.09 8.53 13.82
N LEU A 272 1.84 8.84 13.46
CA LEU A 272 0.68 8.67 14.36
C LEU A 272 -0.56 8.13 13.65
#